data_AF-A0AAW0DL36-F1
#
_entry.id   AF-A0AAW0DL36-F1
#
_cell.length_a   1.000
_cell.length_b   1.000
_cell.length_c   1.000
_cell.angle_alpha   90.00
_cell.angle_beta   90.00
_cell.angle_gamma   90.00
#
_symmetry.space_group_name_H-M   'P 1'
#
loop_
_entity.id
_entity.type
_entity.pdbx_description
1 polymer ?
#
loop_
_entity_poly.entity_id
_entity_poly.type
_entity_poly.pdbx_seq_one_letter_code
_entity_poly.pdbx_strand_id
1 'polypeptide(L)'
;MPLGSQLELKCAVCQESSLKTCSRCKIQFYCSEEHQKQDWKQHKFACLAPAAPLPDVVKTRAEAERDKDDRFVIDAILLPHDSDTPRFVKVVCEMYGQEFDAPDPDFPELDGRRHHRALLDPYLGANAMRESTDISNWGGFDGPPLGYTLMMSWRDMFMQDGSPLNRCVVKLTNGKAYHPWGGNLIAYRVDEPTHRVARCQDAKAEDLKVLVAYLLDYGERMRE
;
A
#
# COMPACT_ATOMS: atom_id res chain seq x y z
N MET A 1 23.13 -18.60 -15.08
CA MET A 1 22.20 -19.61 -14.54
C MET A 1 21.10 -18.87 -13.79
N PRO A 2 19.83 -18.91 -14.21
CA PRO A 2 18.82 -18.06 -13.58
C PRO A 2 18.24 -18.78 -12.35
N LEU A 3 18.49 -18.21 -11.17
CA LEU A 3 17.65 -18.45 -10.00
C LEU A 3 16.44 -17.52 -10.13
N GLY A 4 15.53 -17.87 -11.04
CA GLY A 4 14.16 -17.39 -10.94
C GLY A 4 13.60 -18.00 -9.66
N SER A 5 13.26 -17.16 -8.69
CA SER A 5 12.60 -17.59 -7.46
C SER A 5 11.26 -18.21 -7.84
N GLN A 6 11.25 -19.53 -8.04
CA GLN A 6 10.05 -20.33 -8.10
C GLN A 6 9.30 -20.10 -6.79
N LEU A 7 8.22 -19.31 -6.84
CA LEU A 7 7.24 -19.27 -5.76
C LEU A 7 6.74 -20.71 -5.58
N GLU A 8 7.23 -21.37 -4.53
CA GLU A 8 6.91 -22.77 -4.27
C GLU A 8 5.40 -22.91 -4.03
N LEU A 9 4.72 -23.59 -4.96
CA LEU A 9 3.28 -23.85 -4.93
C LEU A 9 2.99 -24.95 -3.90
N LYS A 10 2.98 -24.61 -2.61
CA LYS A 10 2.84 -25.58 -1.50
C LYS A 10 1.50 -25.46 -0.79
N CYS A 11 0.95 -26.60 -0.38
CA CYS A 11 -0.28 -26.65 0.38
C CYS A 11 -0.10 -25.99 1.76
N ALA A 12 -1.02 -25.09 2.13
CA ALA A 12 -0.98 -24.39 3.42
C ALA A 12 -0.95 -25.32 4.65
N VAL A 13 -1.51 -26.53 4.50
CA VAL A 13 -1.71 -27.49 5.59
C VAL A 13 -0.59 -28.53 5.66
N CYS A 14 -0.31 -29.22 4.55
CA CYS A 14 0.64 -30.34 4.53
C CYS A 14 1.98 -30.00 3.88
N GLN A 15 2.16 -28.78 3.35
CA GLN A 15 3.39 -28.29 2.70
C GLN A 15 3.86 -29.06 1.46
N GLU A 16 3.12 -30.07 1.02
CA GLU A 16 3.32 -30.76 -0.26
C GLU A 16 2.99 -29.86 -1.46
N SER A 17 3.59 -30.15 -2.61
CA SER A 17 3.32 -29.42 -3.86
C SER A 17 1.83 -29.50 -4.23
N SER A 18 1.23 -28.35 -4.57
CA SER A 18 -0.19 -28.20 -4.82
C SER A 18 -0.46 -27.37 -6.07
N LEU A 19 -1.35 -27.85 -6.94
CA LEU A 19 -1.76 -27.14 -8.16
C LEU A 19 -3.10 -26.40 -8.01
N LYS A 20 -3.87 -26.64 -6.94
CA LYS A 20 -5.19 -26.01 -6.75
C LYS A 20 -5.06 -24.79 -5.83
N THR A 21 -5.75 -23.71 -6.20
CA THR A 21 -5.82 -22.45 -5.46
C THR A 21 -7.21 -22.22 -4.88
N CYS A 22 -7.29 -21.41 -3.82
CA CYS A 22 -8.57 -20.93 -3.29
C CYS A 22 -9.38 -20.24 -4.40
N SER A 23 -10.60 -20.70 -4.64
CA SER A 23 -11.47 -20.17 -5.70
C SER A 23 -11.78 -18.68 -5.56
N ARG A 24 -11.77 -18.17 -4.32
CA ARG A 24 -12.03 -16.76 -4.00
C ARG A 24 -10.80 -15.90 -4.19
N CYS A 25 -9.70 -16.16 -3.48
CA CYS A 25 -8.54 -15.26 -3.48
C CYS A 25 -7.46 -15.58 -4.51
N LYS A 26 -7.41 -16.80 -5.03
CA LYS A 26 -6.36 -17.31 -5.94
C LYS A 26 -4.92 -17.24 -5.40
N ILE A 27 -4.74 -16.86 -4.13
CA ILE A 27 -3.43 -16.64 -3.50
C ILE A 27 -2.97 -17.86 -2.68
N GLN A 28 -3.88 -18.56 -1.99
CA GLN A 28 -3.54 -19.71 -1.15
C GLN A 28 -3.74 -21.04 -1.88
N PHE A 29 -2.81 -21.98 -1.69
CA PHE A 29 -2.81 -23.30 -2.35
C PHE A 29 -3.20 -24.44 -1.41
N TYR A 30 -3.95 -25.40 -1.94
CA TYR A 30 -4.41 -26.59 -1.21
C TYR A 30 -4.43 -27.82 -2.11
N CYS A 31 -3.91 -28.96 -1.66
CA CYS A 31 -3.99 -30.18 -2.47
C CYS A 31 -5.43 -30.75 -2.56
N SER A 32 -6.29 -30.42 -1.58
CA SER A 32 -7.69 -30.86 -1.49
C SER A 32 -8.62 -29.80 -0.88
N GLU A 33 -9.93 -29.98 -1.07
CA GLU A 33 -10.95 -29.16 -0.39
C GLU A 33 -10.94 -29.38 1.13
N GLU A 34 -10.58 -30.57 1.60
CA GLU A 34 -10.40 -30.86 3.02
C GLU A 34 -9.36 -29.93 3.65
N HIS A 35 -8.20 -29.76 3.01
CA HIS A 35 -7.17 -28.84 3.50
C HIS A 35 -7.59 -27.38 3.41
N GLN A 36 -8.36 -27.00 2.39
CA GLN A 36 -8.96 -25.68 2.33
C GLN A 36 -9.93 -25.44 3.49
N LYS A 37 -10.80 -26.41 3.83
CA LYS A 37 -11.75 -26.31 4.94
C LYS A 37 -11.06 -26.31 6.31
N GLN A 38 -9.97 -27.07 6.45
CA GLN A 38 -9.15 -27.10 7.66
C GLN A 38 -8.48 -25.75 7.90
N ASP A 39 -7.86 -25.19 6.86
CA ASP A 39 -7.24 -23.87 6.91
C ASP A 39 -8.28 -22.73 6.95
N TRP A 40 -9.52 -22.97 6.50
CA TRP A 40 -10.56 -21.94 6.38
C TRP A 40 -10.77 -21.13 7.65
N LYS A 41 -10.65 -21.75 8.84
CA LYS A 41 -10.79 -21.03 10.11
C LYS A 41 -9.77 -19.90 10.25
N GLN A 42 -8.57 -20.05 9.70
CA GLN A 42 -7.51 -19.05 9.70
C GLN A 42 -7.50 -18.26 8.37
N HIS A 43 -7.56 -18.97 7.24
CA HIS A 43 -7.55 -18.40 5.90
C HIS A 43 -8.71 -17.44 5.63
N LYS A 44 -9.92 -17.66 6.15
CA LYS A 44 -11.09 -16.79 5.89
C LYS A 44 -10.85 -15.32 6.26
N PHE A 45 -9.95 -15.06 7.21
CA PHE A 45 -9.58 -13.71 7.62
C PHE A 45 -8.59 -13.03 6.65
N ALA A 46 -7.87 -13.82 5.86
CA ALA A 46 -6.94 -13.37 4.81
C ALA A 46 -7.42 -13.66 3.37
N CYS A 47 -8.58 -14.32 3.22
CA CYS A 47 -9.14 -14.75 1.95
C CYS A 47 -9.84 -13.59 1.22
N LEU A 48 -9.05 -12.80 0.50
CA LEU A 48 -9.51 -11.62 -0.24
C LEU A 48 -9.70 -11.99 -1.71
N ALA A 49 -10.90 -11.77 -2.25
CA ALA A 49 -11.08 -11.85 -3.70
C ALA A 49 -10.11 -10.86 -4.38
N PRO A 50 -9.48 -11.22 -5.51
CA PRO A 50 -8.72 -10.24 -6.27
C PRO A 50 -9.64 -9.04 -6.54
N ALA A 51 -9.11 -7.83 -6.36
CA ALA A 51 -9.79 -6.61 -6.77
C ALA A 51 -10.26 -6.78 -8.23
N ALA A 52 -11.36 -6.10 -8.59
CA ALA A 52 -11.89 -6.09 -9.95
C ALA A 52 -10.74 -6.07 -10.97
N PRO A 53 -10.82 -6.86 -12.06
CA PRO A 53 -9.71 -6.99 -12.99
C PRO A 53 -9.23 -5.60 -13.35
N LEU A 54 -7.95 -5.35 -13.03
CA LEU A 54 -7.23 -4.20 -13.52
C LEU A 54 -7.48 -4.14 -15.04
N PRO A 55 -7.62 -2.95 -15.65
CA PRO A 55 -7.50 -2.87 -17.11
C PRO A 55 -6.23 -3.61 -17.54
N ASP A 56 -6.21 -4.23 -18.73
CA ASP A 56 -5.23 -5.21 -19.25
C ASP A 56 -3.72 -4.78 -19.25
N VAL A 57 -3.33 -3.78 -18.49
CA VAL A 57 -1.98 -3.25 -18.34
C VAL A 57 -1.42 -3.66 -16.96
N VAL A 58 -0.92 -4.88 -16.86
CA VAL A 58 -0.22 -5.41 -15.67
C VAL A 58 1.29 -5.47 -15.98
N LYS A 59 1.92 -4.31 -16.14
CA LYS A 59 3.38 -4.22 -16.16
C LYS A 59 3.88 -3.90 -14.75
N THR A 60 4.93 -4.58 -14.32
CA THR A 60 5.69 -4.23 -13.11
C THR A 60 6.41 -2.90 -13.32
N ARG A 61 6.79 -2.21 -12.23
CA ARG A 61 7.61 -0.99 -12.28
C ARG A 61 8.85 -1.17 -13.19
N ALA A 62 9.55 -2.28 -13.02
CA ALA A 62 10.77 -2.57 -13.78
C ALA A 62 10.50 -2.68 -15.29
N GLU A 63 9.32 -3.15 -15.70
CA GLU A 63 8.92 -3.25 -17.10
C GLU A 63 8.51 -1.89 -17.67
N ALA A 64 7.77 -1.08 -16.91
CA ALA A 64 7.37 0.26 -17.34
C ALA A 64 8.54 1.24 -17.45
N GLU A 65 9.59 1.08 -16.64
CA GLU A 65 10.81 1.88 -16.78
C GLU A 65 11.54 1.63 -18.13
N ARG A 66 11.28 0.52 -18.83
CA ARG A 66 11.88 0.16 -20.13
C ARG A 66 10.97 0.44 -21.34
N ASP A 67 9.70 0.72 -21.11
CA ASP A 67 8.69 0.87 -22.16
C ASP A 67 8.22 2.34 -22.26
N LYS A 68 7.67 2.72 -23.42
CA LYS A 68 7.02 4.03 -23.64
C LYS A 68 5.61 4.11 -23.03
N ASP A 69 5.20 3.07 -22.30
CA ASP A 69 3.94 3.02 -21.59
C ASP A 69 4.13 3.65 -20.21
N ASP A 70 3.35 4.70 -19.95
CA ASP A 70 3.48 5.49 -18.73
C ASP A 70 2.71 4.88 -17.56
N ARG A 71 2.23 3.64 -17.61
CA ARG A 71 1.46 3.02 -16.51
C ARG A 71 2.06 1.73 -15.98
N PHE A 72 2.07 1.58 -14.66
CA PHE A 72 2.46 0.35 -13.96
C PHE A 72 1.63 0.15 -12.69
N VAL A 73 1.74 -1.03 -12.07
CA VAL A 73 1.03 -1.35 -10.82
C VAL A 73 1.98 -1.57 -9.66
N ILE A 74 1.56 -1.15 -8.47
CA ILE A 74 2.22 -1.45 -7.20
C ILE A 74 1.26 -2.11 -6.22
N ASP A 75 1.81 -2.80 -5.22
CA ASP A 75 1.10 -3.18 -4.01
C ASP A 75 1.08 -2.03 -3.00
N ALA A 76 -0.11 -1.68 -2.50
CA ALA A 76 -0.31 -0.71 -1.43
C ALA A 76 -1.07 -1.34 -0.27
N ILE A 77 -0.86 -0.86 0.95
CA ILE A 77 -1.65 -1.24 2.13
C ILE A 77 -2.88 -0.34 2.21
N LEU A 78 -4.07 -0.93 2.19
CA LEU A 78 -5.33 -0.27 2.48
C LEU A 78 -5.75 -0.57 3.92
N LEU A 79 -6.08 0.49 4.67
CA LEU A 79 -6.82 0.43 5.93
C LEU A 79 -8.28 0.81 5.61
N PRO A 80 -9.14 -0.17 5.30
CA PRO A 80 -10.52 0.10 4.92
C PRO A 80 -11.35 0.57 6.13
N HIS A 81 -12.26 1.52 5.93
CA HIS A 81 -13.11 2.01 7.03
C HIS A 81 -14.19 1.02 7.45
N ASP A 82 -14.65 0.18 6.52
CA ASP A 82 -15.80 -0.72 6.68
C ASP A 82 -15.43 -2.10 7.24
N SER A 83 -14.14 -2.43 7.25
CA SER A 83 -13.56 -3.67 7.74
C SER A 83 -12.60 -3.39 8.90
N ASP A 84 -12.35 -4.40 9.72
CA ASP A 84 -11.41 -4.32 10.84
C ASP A 84 -10.02 -4.89 10.49
N THR A 85 -9.86 -5.44 9.28
CA THR A 85 -8.60 -6.01 8.77
C THR A 85 -7.96 -5.16 7.66
N PRO A 86 -6.65 -4.89 7.74
CA PRO A 86 -5.90 -4.26 6.66
C PRO A 86 -5.71 -5.24 5.50
N ARG A 87 -5.47 -4.72 4.28
CA ARG A 87 -5.25 -5.56 3.10
C ARG A 87 -4.33 -4.92 2.07
N PHE A 88 -3.65 -5.75 1.28
CA PHE A 88 -2.97 -5.28 0.07
C PHE A 88 -3.97 -5.03 -1.05
N VAL A 89 -3.74 -3.95 -1.80
CA VAL A 89 -4.49 -3.58 -3.02
C VAL A 89 -3.53 -3.17 -4.12
N LYS A 90 -3.96 -3.34 -5.38
CA LYS A 90 -3.17 -2.94 -6.55
C LYS A 90 -3.47 -1.48 -6.92
N VAL A 91 -2.47 -0.62 -6.85
CA VAL A 91 -2.59 0.79 -7.23
C VAL A 91 -1.92 1.00 -8.58
N VAL A 92 -2.66 1.54 -9.54
CA VAL A 92 -2.11 1.99 -10.82
C VAL A 92 -1.35 3.30 -10.58
N CYS A 93 -0.14 3.36 -11.11
CA CYS A 93 0.70 4.54 -11.09
C CYS A 93 0.92 5.02 -12.53
N GLU A 94 0.75 6.32 -12.76
CA GLU A 94 1.04 6.98 -14.02
C GLU A 94 2.36 7.73 -13.93
N MET A 95 3.26 7.50 -14.89
CA MET A 95 4.47 8.26 -15.08
C MET A 95 4.09 9.57 -15.76
N TYR A 96 4.58 10.69 -15.23
CA TYR A 96 4.47 11.99 -15.89
C TYR A 96 5.82 12.68 -15.84
N GLY A 97 6.20 13.27 -16.98
CA GLY A 97 7.35 14.15 -17.03
C GLY A 97 6.96 15.48 -16.40
N GLN A 98 7.61 15.85 -15.30
CA GLN A 98 7.70 17.25 -14.94
C GLN A 98 8.98 17.75 -15.60
N GLU A 99 8.84 18.45 -16.73
CA GLU A 99 9.98 19.10 -17.37
C GLU A 99 10.36 20.30 -16.50
N PHE A 100 11.53 20.23 -15.85
CA PHE A 100 12.13 21.38 -15.21
C PHE A 100 13.02 22.09 -16.23
N ASP A 101 12.98 23.43 -16.25
CA ASP A 101 13.75 24.24 -17.20
C ASP A 101 15.28 24.07 -17.05
N ALA A 102 15.73 23.60 -15.89
CA ALA A 102 17.13 23.31 -15.59
C ALA A 102 17.27 22.21 -14.53
N PRO A 103 18.38 21.46 -14.51
CA PRO A 103 18.70 20.49 -13.45
C PRO A 103 18.76 21.18 -12.08
N ASP A 104 18.30 20.49 -11.04
CA ASP A 104 18.44 20.95 -9.66
C ASP A 104 19.91 20.86 -9.22
N PRO A 105 20.56 21.97 -8.83
CA PRO A 105 21.96 21.94 -8.39
C PRO A 105 22.18 21.13 -7.10
N ASP A 106 21.15 20.96 -6.26
CA ASP A 106 21.25 20.19 -5.01
C ASP A 106 21.03 18.69 -5.25
N PHE A 107 20.36 18.32 -6.35
CA PHE A 107 20.03 16.92 -6.69
C PHE A 107 20.23 16.62 -8.19
N PRO A 108 21.45 16.79 -8.73
CA PRO A 108 21.71 16.63 -10.17
C PRO A 108 21.46 15.19 -10.66
N GLU A 109 21.57 14.18 -9.78
CA GLU A 109 21.28 12.78 -10.10
C GLU A 109 19.79 12.48 -10.31
N LEU A 110 18.93 13.44 -9.96
CA LEU A 110 17.48 13.34 -10.12
C LEU A 110 16.98 13.95 -11.43
N ASP A 111 17.83 14.67 -12.16
CA ASP A 111 17.47 15.29 -13.42
C ASP A 111 16.97 14.27 -14.46
N GLY A 112 15.93 14.64 -15.20
CA GLY A 112 15.27 13.77 -16.19
C GLY A 112 14.51 12.57 -15.63
N ARG A 113 14.43 12.39 -14.30
CA ARG A 113 13.63 11.31 -13.70
C ARG A 113 12.14 11.62 -13.80
N ARG A 114 11.36 10.63 -14.24
CA ARG A 114 9.88 10.72 -14.32
C ARG A 114 9.24 10.61 -12.94
N HIS A 115 8.22 11.42 -12.69
CA HIS A 115 7.40 11.37 -11.48
C HIS A 115 6.30 10.33 -11.63
N HIS A 116 5.87 9.73 -10.52
CA HIS A 116 4.74 8.81 -10.50
C HIS A 116 3.53 9.47 -9.83
N ARG A 117 2.35 9.31 -10.42
CA ARG A 117 1.05 9.68 -9.86
C ARG A 117 0.29 8.41 -9.53
N ALA A 118 0.09 8.13 -8.26
CA ALA A 118 -0.77 7.04 -7.82
C ALA A 118 -2.26 7.39 -8.04
N LEU A 119 -2.99 6.52 -8.73
CA LEU A 119 -4.43 6.69 -8.96
C LEU A 119 -5.22 6.18 -7.76
N LEU A 120 -5.48 7.08 -6.82
CA LEU A 120 -6.12 6.75 -5.54
C LEU A 120 -7.65 6.93 -5.51
N ASP A 121 -8.27 7.46 -6.56
CA ASP A 121 -9.74 7.66 -6.64
C ASP A 121 -10.54 6.38 -6.32
N PRO A 122 -10.15 5.18 -6.81
CA PRO A 122 -10.88 3.96 -6.49
C PRO A 122 -10.89 3.60 -5.00
N TYR A 123 -9.95 4.14 -4.22
CA TYR A 123 -9.76 3.80 -2.80
C TYR A 123 -10.21 4.92 -1.87
N LEU A 124 -10.01 6.18 -2.27
CA LEU A 124 -10.30 7.37 -1.46
C LEU A 124 -11.54 8.13 -1.94
N GLY A 125 -12.19 7.69 -3.02
CA GLY A 125 -13.34 8.37 -3.61
C GLY A 125 -12.93 9.38 -4.69
N ALA A 126 -13.74 9.44 -5.75
CA ALA A 126 -13.51 10.33 -6.87
C ALA A 126 -13.58 11.81 -6.44
N ASN A 127 -12.64 12.63 -6.90
CA ASN A 127 -12.57 14.08 -6.61
C ASN A 127 -12.49 14.44 -5.12
N ALA A 128 -12.13 13.49 -4.25
CA ALA A 128 -11.86 13.81 -2.86
C ALA A 128 -10.65 14.75 -2.77
N MET A 129 -10.74 15.81 -1.96
CA MET A 129 -9.54 16.50 -1.49
C MET A 129 -8.72 15.49 -0.68
N ARG A 130 -7.49 15.25 -1.10
CA ARG A 130 -6.60 14.26 -0.51
C ARG A 130 -5.50 14.99 0.26
N GLU A 131 -5.19 14.43 1.41
CA GLU A 131 -4.00 14.79 2.17
C GLU A 131 -3.05 13.60 2.16
N SER A 132 -1.75 13.87 2.14
CA SER A 132 -0.70 12.86 2.13
C SER A 132 0.42 13.27 3.08
N THR A 133 1.00 12.30 3.78
CA THR A 133 2.18 12.51 4.62
C THR A 133 3.27 11.52 4.26
N ASP A 134 4.51 12.00 4.34
CA ASP A 134 5.70 11.17 4.25
C ASP A 134 6.09 10.69 5.65
N ILE A 135 6.26 9.39 5.80
CA ILE A 135 6.69 8.73 7.03
C ILE A 135 8.06 8.12 6.76
N SER A 136 9.12 8.86 7.08
CA SER A 136 10.52 8.46 6.94
C SER A 136 11.14 7.94 8.25
N ASN A 137 10.43 8.12 9.37
CA ASN A 137 10.91 7.85 10.73
C ASN A 137 9.87 7.02 11.51
N TRP A 138 10.35 6.15 12.40
CA TRP A 138 9.48 5.25 13.17
C TRP A 138 8.59 6.00 14.16
N GLY A 139 7.28 5.92 13.98
CA GLY A 139 6.34 6.64 14.86
C GLY A 139 6.35 8.15 14.64
N GLY A 140 6.68 8.62 13.44
CA GLY A 140 6.66 10.07 13.13
C GLY A 140 8.03 10.74 13.29
N PHE A 141 8.04 12.07 13.41
CA PHE A 141 9.20 12.93 13.16
C PHE A 141 10.45 12.64 14.00
N ASP A 142 10.28 12.27 15.28
CA ASP A 142 11.41 12.06 16.22
C ASP A 142 11.91 10.61 16.28
N GLY A 143 11.24 9.72 15.55
CA GLY A 143 11.60 8.31 15.49
C GLY A 143 12.97 8.07 14.87
N PRO A 144 13.61 6.91 15.11
CA PRO A 144 14.75 6.49 14.31
C PRO A 144 14.38 6.41 12.82
N PRO A 145 15.30 6.77 11.90
CA PRO A 145 15.05 6.67 10.47
C PRO A 145 14.73 5.25 10.02
N LEU A 146 13.78 5.11 9.09
CA LEU A 146 13.38 3.82 8.52
C LEU A 146 14.32 3.34 7.40
N GLY A 147 15.05 4.26 6.76
CA GLY A 147 15.85 4.01 5.56
C GLY A 147 15.03 3.90 4.27
N TYR A 148 13.74 4.22 4.33
CA TYR A 148 12.80 4.35 3.21
C TYR A 148 11.63 5.23 3.67
N THR A 149 10.81 5.69 2.73
CA THR A 149 9.65 6.54 3.03
C THR A 149 8.35 5.85 2.66
N LEU A 150 7.40 5.88 3.58
CA LEU A 150 6.02 5.51 3.31
C LEU A 150 5.21 6.77 3.07
N MET A 151 4.55 6.84 1.92
CA MET A 151 3.51 7.82 1.69
C MET A 151 2.19 7.25 2.16
N MET A 152 1.57 7.86 3.16
CA MET A 152 0.21 7.55 3.58
C MET A 152 -0.73 8.66 3.10
N SER A 153 -1.87 8.29 2.50
CA SER A 153 -2.85 9.22 1.95
C SER A 153 -4.25 8.91 2.45
N TRP A 154 -5.04 9.96 2.65
CA TRP A 154 -6.43 9.89 3.10
C TRP A 154 -7.26 11.04 2.53
N ARG A 155 -8.57 11.06 2.81
CA ARG A 155 -9.44 12.19 2.44
C ARG A 155 -9.30 13.30 3.47
N ASP A 156 -8.82 14.47 3.08
CA ASP A 156 -8.54 15.59 4.01
C ASP A 156 -9.76 15.99 4.87
N MET A 157 -10.94 16.03 4.25
CA MET A 157 -12.17 16.52 4.88
C MET A 157 -12.89 15.50 5.80
N PHE A 158 -12.29 14.36 6.14
CA PHE A 158 -12.98 13.27 6.87
C PHE A 158 -13.56 13.71 8.22
N MET A 159 -12.99 14.73 8.86
CA MET A 159 -13.47 15.26 10.14
C MET A 159 -14.71 16.15 10.00
N GLN A 160 -14.99 16.65 8.79
CA GLN A 160 -16.03 17.66 8.54
C GLN A 160 -17.18 17.14 7.66
N ASP A 161 -16.96 16.07 6.90
CA ASP A 161 -17.92 15.59 5.88
C ASP A 161 -18.78 14.41 6.33
N GLY A 162 -18.69 14.01 7.60
CA GLY A 162 -19.42 12.87 8.15
C GLY A 162 -18.88 11.51 7.71
N SER A 163 -17.63 11.43 7.26
CA SER A 163 -16.97 10.18 6.92
C SER A 163 -17.07 9.16 8.06
N PRO A 164 -17.34 7.87 7.75
CA PRO A 164 -17.45 6.84 8.76
C PRO A 164 -16.10 6.61 9.45
N LEU A 165 -16.15 6.38 10.77
CA LEU A 165 -14.98 6.02 11.57
C LEU A 165 -14.27 4.80 10.97
N ASN A 166 -12.96 4.86 10.84
CA ASN A 166 -12.16 3.79 10.27
C ASN A 166 -12.01 2.64 11.28
N ARG A 167 -12.81 1.58 11.08
CA ARG A 167 -12.84 0.41 11.98
C ARG A 167 -11.51 -0.35 12.01
N CYS A 168 -10.77 -0.36 10.90
CA CYS A 168 -9.45 -0.98 10.82
C CYS A 168 -8.44 -0.25 11.72
N VAL A 169 -8.38 1.08 11.62
CA VAL A 169 -7.53 1.91 12.48
C VAL A 169 -7.89 1.74 13.95
N VAL A 170 -9.18 1.76 14.30
CA VAL A 170 -9.64 1.54 15.68
C VAL A 170 -9.16 0.20 16.21
N LYS A 171 -9.31 -0.89 15.44
CA LYS A 171 -8.84 -2.21 15.87
C LYS A 171 -7.33 -2.28 16.01
N LEU A 172 -6.59 -1.77 15.02
CA LEU A 172 -5.13 -1.83 14.98
C LEU A 172 -4.48 -1.03 16.13
N THR A 173 -5.10 0.09 16.50
CA THR A 173 -4.61 0.97 17.58
C THR A 173 -5.28 0.69 18.93
N ASN A 174 -6.18 -0.30 19.00
CA ASN A 174 -7.03 -0.56 20.16
C ASN A 174 -7.76 0.71 20.66
N GLY A 175 -8.23 1.53 19.73
CA GLY A 175 -8.91 2.80 20.00
C GLY A 175 -8.03 3.91 20.58
N LYS A 176 -6.70 3.76 20.54
CA LYS A 176 -5.74 4.73 21.10
C LYS A 176 -5.20 5.74 20.09
N ALA A 177 -5.55 5.62 18.81
CA ALA A 177 -5.24 6.67 17.84
C ALA A 177 -5.81 8.01 18.31
N TYR A 178 -5.02 9.07 18.24
CA TYR A 178 -5.43 10.39 18.73
C TYR A 178 -6.59 10.97 17.90
N HIS A 179 -6.48 10.93 16.57
CA HIS A 179 -7.54 11.38 15.69
C HIS A 179 -8.57 10.25 15.46
N PRO A 180 -9.88 10.58 15.41
CA PRO A 180 -10.92 9.65 14.97
C PRO A 180 -10.86 9.50 13.46
N TRP A 181 -9.79 8.86 12.96
CA TRP A 181 -9.54 8.66 11.54
C TRP A 181 -10.79 8.14 10.81
N GLY A 182 -11.22 8.87 9.79
CA GLY A 182 -12.43 8.59 9.03
C GLY A 182 -12.13 8.22 7.59
N GLY A 183 -12.99 7.40 6.99
CA GLY A 183 -12.80 6.94 5.61
C GLY A 183 -11.60 6.02 5.45
N ASN A 184 -11.28 5.65 4.21
CA ASN A 184 -10.16 4.76 3.92
C ASN A 184 -8.82 5.50 4.04
N LEU A 185 -7.80 4.79 4.53
CA LEU A 185 -6.40 5.23 4.45
C LEU A 185 -5.65 4.27 3.54
N ILE A 186 -4.73 4.76 2.72
CA ILE A 186 -3.90 3.93 1.85
C ILE A 186 -2.44 4.35 1.96
N ALA A 187 -1.52 3.39 1.92
CA ALA A 187 -0.10 3.65 2.02
C ALA A 187 0.75 2.79 1.09
N TYR A 188 1.82 3.37 0.56
CA TYR A 188 2.81 2.71 -0.29
C TYR A 188 4.19 3.33 -0.09
N ARG A 189 5.23 2.62 -0.50
CA ARG A 189 6.61 3.13 -0.40
C ARG A 189 6.90 4.12 -1.52
N VAL A 190 7.79 5.07 -1.26
CA VAL A 190 8.30 6.01 -2.26
C VAL A 190 9.79 6.25 -2.13
N ASP A 191 10.43 6.54 -3.27
CA ASP A 191 11.81 7.04 -3.28
C ASP A 191 11.85 8.48 -2.72
N GLU A 192 12.91 8.79 -1.97
CA GLU A 192 13.24 10.15 -1.56
C GLU A 192 14.18 10.84 -2.55
N PRO A 193 14.20 12.18 -2.61
CA PRO A 193 13.27 13.10 -1.95
C PRO A 193 11.93 13.17 -2.69
N THR A 194 10.83 12.88 -1.98
CA THR A 194 9.46 12.83 -2.52
C THR A 194 8.99 14.15 -3.11
N HIS A 195 9.37 15.27 -2.49
CA HIS A 195 9.09 16.63 -2.96
C HIS A 195 9.81 16.99 -4.28
N ARG A 196 10.82 16.21 -4.68
CA ARG A 196 11.51 16.34 -5.97
C ARG A 196 11.08 15.28 -6.96
N VAL A 197 11.08 14.01 -6.58
CA VAL A 197 10.72 12.90 -7.47
C VAL A 197 9.97 11.81 -6.70
N ALA A 198 8.64 11.94 -6.63
CA ALA A 198 7.80 10.91 -6.03
C ALA A 198 7.73 9.67 -6.93
N ARG A 199 8.48 8.61 -6.59
CA ARG A 199 8.40 7.32 -7.31
C ARG A 199 7.79 6.23 -6.44
N CYS A 200 6.58 5.84 -6.80
CA CYS A 200 5.81 4.78 -6.17
C CYS A 200 6.53 3.42 -6.20
N GLN A 201 6.48 2.70 -5.08
CA GLN A 201 7.04 1.36 -4.86
C GLN A 201 6.07 0.49 -4.07
N ASP A 202 6.27 -0.83 -4.19
CA ASP A 202 5.49 -1.81 -3.44
C ASP A 202 5.65 -1.62 -1.93
N ALA A 203 4.53 -1.55 -1.22
CA ALA A 203 4.46 -1.75 0.21
C ALA A 203 4.79 -3.21 0.57
N LYS A 204 5.34 -3.40 1.77
CA LYS A 204 5.65 -4.69 2.36
C LYS A 204 4.84 -4.91 3.62
N ALA A 205 4.65 -6.17 4.04
CA ALA A 205 3.83 -6.49 5.21
C ALA A 205 4.36 -5.83 6.50
N GLU A 206 5.68 -5.64 6.59
CA GLU A 206 6.36 -4.94 7.69
C GLU A 206 6.04 -3.44 7.76
N ASP A 207 5.45 -2.84 6.73
CA ASP A 207 5.08 -1.42 6.72
C ASP A 207 3.84 -1.17 7.58
N LEU A 208 3.02 -2.20 7.83
CA LEU A 208 1.84 -2.08 8.68
C LEU A 208 2.19 -1.64 10.10
N LYS A 209 3.27 -2.16 10.69
CA LYS A 209 3.70 -1.75 12.04
C LYS A 209 4.17 -0.29 12.08
N VAL A 210 4.72 0.22 10.97
CA VAL A 210 5.11 1.63 10.85
C VAL A 210 3.86 2.51 10.79
N LEU A 211 2.85 2.14 9.99
CA LEU A 211 1.58 2.84 9.94
C LEU A 211 0.89 2.87 11.30
N VAL A 212 0.85 1.74 12.02
CA VAL A 212 0.26 1.68 13.36
C VAL A 212 1.02 2.57 14.35
N ALA A 213 2.35 2.54 14.33
CA ALA A 213 3.16 3.41 15.18
C ALA A 213 2.88 4.89 14.90
N TYR A 214 2.83 5.27 13.62
CA TYR A 214 2.49 6.63 13.20
C TYR A 214 1.09 7.06 13.65
N LEU A 215 0.07 6.21 13.43
CA LEU A 215 -1.31 6.51 13.81
C LEU A 215 -1.50 6.70 15.33
N LEU A 216 -0.66 6.06 16.13
CA LEU A 216 -0.61 6.24 17.59
C LEU A 216 0.07 7.58 17.97
N ASP A 217 1.12 7.98 17.25
CA ASP A 217 1.90 9.20 17.55
C ASP A 217 1.30 10.49 17.01
N TYR A 218 0.57 10.45 15.87
CA TYR A 218 0.14 11.59 15.03
C TYR A 218 -0.64 12.74 15.73
N GLY A 219 -0.90 12.66 17.02
CA GLY A 219 -1.37 13.81 17.81
C GLY A 219 -0.87 13.85 19.26
N GLU A 220 0.04 12.96 19.68
CA GLU A 220 0.62 13.02 21.02
C GLU A 220 1.33 14.36 21.28
N ARG A 221 1.93 14.96 20.24
CA ARG A 221 2.68 16.23 20.30
C ARG A 221 1.82 17.50 20.22
N MET A 222 0.53 17.40 19.90
CA MET A 222 -0.40 18.54 20.02
C MET A 222 -0.93 18.73 21.46
N ARG A 223 -0.38 17.99 22.44
CA ARG A 223 -0.71 18.10 23.87
C ARG A 223 0.17 19.08 24.66
N GLU A 224 1.24 19.60 24.05
CA GLU A 224 2.12 20.63 24.63
C GLU A 224 1.77 22.01 24.08
#